data_AF-A0A7Y7CI98-F1
#
_entry.id   AF-A0A7Y7CI98-F1
#
_cell.length_a   1.000
_cell.length_b   1.000
_cell.length_c   1.000
_cell.angle_alpha   90.00
_cell.angle_beta   90.00
_cell.angle_gamma   90.00
#
_symmetry.space_group_name_H-M   'P 1'
#
loop_
_entity.id
_entity.type
_entity.pdbx_description
1 polymer ?
#
loop_
_entity_poly.entity_id
_entity_poly.type
_entity_poly.pdbx_seq_one_letter_code
_entity_poly.pdbx_strand_id
1 'polypeptide(L)'
;MKSLLMWLALLLVITTTLSAQNSDSLRMLGNRAYSSRDFATAARFYVETTQSEGAESSDYYNAACSFALANNSEMALSYLDSAFLYGFGSIPQALADPDLSSIRGSSQFQKI
;
A
#
# COMPACT_ATOMS: atom_id res chain seq x y z
N MET A 1 -39.93 15.82 -3.86
CA MET A 1 -39.30 14.67 -3.18
C MET A 1 -38.43 13.82 -4.12
N LYS A 2 -38.95 13.32 -5.25
CA LYS A 2 -38.16 12.51 -6.22
C LYS A 2 -36.94 13.25 -6.80
N SER A 3 -37.10 14.53 -7.14
CA SER A 3 -36.00 15.39 -7.62
C SER A 3 -34.94 15.64 -6.54
N LEU A 4 -35.36 15.89 -5.30
CA LEU A 4 -34.44 16.05 -4.16
C LEU A 4 -33.66 14.75 -3.87
N LEU A 5 -34.32 13.60 -3.95
CA LEU A 5 -33.69 12.27 -3.82
C LEU A 5 -32.67 12.02 -4.94
N MET A 6 -32.97 12.46 -6.16
CA MET A 6 -32.07 12.34 -7.32
C MET A 6 -30.81 13.19 -7.16
N TRP A 7 -30.95 14.43 -6.67
CA TRP A 7 -29.80 15.31 -6.39
C TRP A 7 -28.96 14.81 -5.22
N LEU A 8 -29.58 14.25 -4.17
CA LEU A 8 -28.86 13.62 -3.06
C LEU A 8 -28.07 12.39 -3.50
N ALA A 9 -28.66 11.55 -4.36
CA ALA A 9 -27.98 10.38 -4.92
C ALA A 9 -26.81 10.78 -5.83
N LEU A 10 -26.94 11.87 -6.60
CA LEU A 10 -25.87 12.37 -7.46
C LEU A 10 -24.68 12.93 -6.65
N LEU A 11 -24.94 13.64 -5.55
CA LEU A 11 -23.90 14.14 -4.64
C LEU A 11 -23.10 13.01 -3.98
N LEU A 12 -23.76 11.89 -3.63
CA LEU A 12 -23.11 10.74 -2.99
C LEU A 12 -22.14 9.98 -3.93
N VAL A 13 -22.43 9.96 -5.23
CA VAL A 13 -21.55 9.30 -6.24
C VAL A 13 -20.29 10.12 -6.51
N ILE A 14 -20.36 11.44 -6.37
CA ILE A 14 -19.21 12.33 -6.59
C ILE A 14 -18.17 12.16 -5.47
N THR A 15 -18.61 11.96 -4.22
CA THR A 15 -17.68 11.84 -3.09
C THR A 15 -16.89 10.53 -3.09
N THR A 16 -17.48 9.41 -3.53
CA THR A 16 -16.78 8.12 -3.56
C THR A 16 -15.76 8.01 -4.69
N THR A 17 -15.98 8.71 -5.80
CA THR A 17 -15.07 8.72 -6.95
C THR A 17 -13.84 9.60 -6.75
N LEU A 18 -13.98 10.69 -5.98
CA LEU A 18 -12.86 11.58 -5.64
C LEU A 18 -11.80 10.88 -4.77
N SER A 19 -12.22 10.06 -3.80
CA SER A 19 -11.26 9.42 -2.90
C SER A 19 -10.43 8.32 -3.58
N ALA A 20 -11.04 7.54 -4.49
CA ALA A 20 -10.33 6.53 -5.27
C ALA A 20 -9.28 7.15 -6.22
N GLN A 21 -9.59 8.31 -6.82
CA GLN A 21 -8.65 9.01 -7.69
C GLN A 21 -7.37 9.46 -6.95
N ASN A 22 -7.48 9.76 -5.65
CA ASN A 22 -6.34 10.16 -4.85
C ASN A 22 -5.37 8.99 -4.58
N SER A 23 -5.89 7.81 -4.21
CA SER A 23 -5.07 6.62 -3.94
C SER A 23 -4.31 6.15 -5.19
N ASP A 24 -4.96 6.16 -6.35
CA ASP A 24 -4.32 5.80 -7.63
C ASP A 24 -3.19 6.75 -8.03
N SER A 25 -3.36 8.05 -7.79
CA SER A 25 -2.32 9.04 -8.02
C SER A 25 -1.11 8.80 -7.11
N LEU A 26 -1.34 8.51 -5.83
CA LEU A 26 -0.28 8.19 -4.87
C LEU A 26 0.46 6.90 -5.25
N ARG A 27 -0.25 5.83 -5.64
CA ARG A 27 0.36 4.60 -6.17
C ARG A 27 1.23 4.87 -7.37
N MET A 28 0.78 5.71 -8.30
CA MET A 28 1.56 6.04 -9.49
C MET A 28 2.88 6.73 -9.12
N LEU A 29 2.85 7.64 -8.14
CA LEU A 29 4.06 8.30 -7.64
C LEU A 29 4.99 7.31 -6.92
N GLY A 30 4.43 6.40 -6.10
CA GLY A 30 5.17 5.30 -5.48
C GLY A 30 5.86 4.41 -6.52
N ASN A 31 5.12 3.98 -7.54
CA ASN A 31 5.62 3.16 -8.65
C ASN A 31 6.76 3.86 -9.40
N ARG A 32 6.65 5.17 -9.67
CA ARG A 32 7.71 5.95 -10.33
C ARG A 32 8.96 6.07 -9.48
N ALA A 33 8.81 6.34 -8.19
CA ALA A 33 9.93 6.42 -7.25
C ALA A 33 10.62 5.05 -7.12
N TYR A 34 9.84 3.97 -6.98
CA TYR A 34 10.34 2.60 -6.93
C TYR A 34 11.12 2.25 -8.20
N SER A 35 10.56 2.55 -9.38
CA SER A 35 11.22 2.33 -10.68
C SER A 35 12.52 3.12 -10.82
N SER A 36 12.61 4.29 -10.16
CA SER A 36 13.82 5.13 -10.13
C SER A 36 14.81 4.71 -9.04
N ARG A 37 14.52 3.63 -8.30
CA ARG A 37 15.28 3.13 -7.14
C ARG A 37 15.36 4.11 -5.95
N ASP A 38 14.49 5.11 -5.92
CA ASP A 38 14.29 5.96 -4.75
C ASP A 38 13.28 5.30 -3.81
N PHE A 39 13.75 4.27 -3.11
CA PHE A 39 12.90 3.40 -2.29
C PHE A 39 12.37 4.12 -1.03
N ALA A 40 13.08 5.12 -0.52
CA ALA A 40 12.59 5.93 0.59
C ALA A 40 11.37 6.77 0.16
N THR A 41 11.45 7.42 -1.01
CA THR A 41 10.32 8.15 -1.57
C THR A 41 9.18 7.22 -1.97
N ALA A 42 9.48 6.04 -2.52
CA ALA A 42 8.48 5.04 -2.85
C ALA A 42 7.70 4.59 -1.60
N ALA A 43 8.42 4.24 -0.54
CA ALA A 43 7.82 3.88 0.75
C ALA A 43 6.89 4.99 1.26
N ARG A 44 7.32 6.25 1.21
CA ARG A 44 6.48 7.38 1.62
C ARG A 44 5.15 7.45 0.85
N PHE A 45 5.17 7.34 -0.47
CA PHE A 45 3.95 7.39 -1.27
C PHE A 45 3.03 6.19 -1.05
N TYR A 46 3.59 4.98 -0.89
CA TYR A 46 2.77 3.82 -0.53
C TYR A 46 2.16 3.96 0.87
N VAL A 47 2.90 4.50 1.84
CA VAL A 47 2.37 4.81 3.18
C VAL A 47 1.24 5.84 3.12
N GLU A 48 1.38 6.89 2.31
CA GLU A 48 0.29 7.85 2.07
C GLU A 48 -0.91 7.15 1.41
N THR A 49 -0.67 6.19 0.50
CA THR A 49 -1.73 5.39 -0.12
C THR A 49 -2.47 4.55 0.92
N THR A 50 -1.76 3.90 1.87
CA THR A 50 -2.40 3.09 2.92
C THR A 50 -3.32 3.88 3.85
N GLN A 51 -3.16 5.20 3.91
CA GLN A 51 -3.99 6.11 4.71
C GLN A 51 -5.18 6.67 3.93
N SER A 52 -5.26 6.40 2.63
CA SER A 52 -6.31 6.90 1.75
C SER A 52 -7.46 5.90 1.58
N GLU A 53 -8.66 6.41 1.30
CA GLU A 53 -9.77 5.52 0.93
C GLU A 53 -9.44 4.82 -0.40
N GLY A 54 -9.71 3.52 -0.46
CA GLY A 54 -9.34 2.68 -1.60
C GLY A 54 -7.94 2.06 -1.48
N ALA A 55 -7.26 2.16 -0.33
CA ALA A 55 -6.08 1.37 -0.04
C ALA A 55 -6.35 -0.14 -0.20
N GLU A 56 -5.40 -0.84 -0.80
CA GLU A 56 -5.41 -2.28 -0.99
C GLU A 56 -4.29 -2.94 -0.17
N SER A 57 -4.42 -4.23 0.12
CA SER A 57 -3.36 -4.98 0.82
C SER A 57 -2.02 -4.98 0.08
N SER A 58 -2.06 -4.84 -1.25
CA SER A 58 -0.90 -4.67 -2.11
C SER A 58 -0.13 -3.38 -1.83
N ASP A 59 -0.77 -2.30 -1.37
CA ASP A 59 -0.09 -1.05 -1.03
C ASP A 59 0.76 -1.19 0.23
N TYR A 60 0.23 -1.88 1.24
CA TYR A 60 0.99 -2.23 2.44
C TYR A 60 2.18 -3.13 2.07
N TYR A 61 1.97 -4.10 1.18
CA TYR A 61 3.05 -4.98 0.70
C TYR A 61 4.14 -4.19 -0.06
N ASN A 62 3.74 -3.27 -0.94
CA ASN A 62 4.67 -2.43 -1.70
C ASN A 62 5.43 -1.45 -0.78
N ALA A 63 4.77 -0.92 0.25
CA ALA A 63 5.43 -0.15 1.30
C ALA A 63 6.48 -1.00 2.03
N ALA A 64 6.15 -2.24 2.40
CA ALA A 64 7.08 -3.16 3.06
C ALA A 64 8.32 -3.44 2.21
N CYS A 65 8.13 -3.76 0.92
CA CYS A 65 9.23 -3.98 -0.03
C CYS A 65 10.10 -2.73 -0.17
N SER A 66 9.49 -1.56 -0.29
CA SER A 66 10.21 -0.28 -0.41
C SER A 66 11.01 0.04 0.86
N PHE A 67 10.45 -0.19 2.05
CA PHE A 67 11.19 -0.03 3.30
C PHE A 67 12.35 -1.02 3.42
N ALA A 68 12.15 -2.28 3.01
CA ALA A 68 13.19 -3.31 3.07
C ALA A 68 14.37 -2.96 2.15
N LEU A 69 14.09 -2.47 0.94
CA LEU A 69 15.09 -1.96 -0.02
C LEU A 69 15.77 -0.66 0.45
N ALA A 70 15.07 0.16 1.22
CA ALA A 70 15.62 1.35 1.88
C ALA A 70 16.39 1.03 3.19
N ASN A 71 16.61 -0.25 3.51
CA ASN A 71 17.25 -0.73 4.75
C ASN A 71 16.54 -0.29 6.05
N ASN A 72 15.23 -0.04 5.99
CA ASN A 72 14.41 0.24 7.17
C ASN A 72 13.64 -1.03 7.58
N SER A 73 14.34 -1.96 8.22
CA SER A 73 13.81 -3.28 8.56
C SER A 73 12.60 -3.24 9.50
N GLU A 74 12.55 -2.28 10.44
CA GLU A 74 11.45 -2.14 11.39
C GLU A 74 10.14 -1.80 10.67
N MET A 75 10.17 -0.76 9.83
CA MET A 75 9.01 -0.35 9.05
C MET A 75 8.63 -1.41 8.01
N ALA A 76 9.61 -2.07 7.40
CA ALA A 76 9.35 -3.15 6.45
C ALA A 76 8.57 -4.30 7.08
N LEU A 77 8.96 -4.74 8.29
CA LEU A 77 8.26 -5.80 9.01
C LEU A 77 6.86 -5.37 9.46
N SER A 78 6.71 -4.14 9.93
CA SER A 78 5.41 -3.59 10.34
C SER A 78 4.41 -3.50 9.18
N TYR A 79 4.86 -3.04 8.01
CA TYR A 79 3.99 -2.95 6.83
C TYR A 79 3.73 -4.32 6.18
N LEU A 80 4.65 -5.27 6.30
CA LEU A 80 4.42 -6.64 5.83
C LEU A 80 3.36 -7.34 6.68
N ASP A 81 3.41 -7.18 8.00
CA ASP A 81 2.35 -7.68 8.91
C ASP A 81 1.00 -7.03 8.58
N SER A 82 1.00 -5.71 8.35
CA SER A 82 -0.20 -5.00 7.91
C SER A 82 -0.72 -5.53 6.58
N ALA A 83 0.14 -5.84 5.61
CA ALA A 83 -0.28 -6.40 4.33
C ALA A 83 -1.07 -7.69 4.52
N PHE A 84 -0.58 -8.62 5.36
CA PHE A 84 -1.31 -9.85 5.67
C PHE A 84 -2.61 -9.58 6.44
N LEU A 85 -2.59 -8.66 7.41
CA LEU A 85 -3.77 -8.26 8.16
C LEU A 85 -4.89 -7.72 7.24
N TYR A 86 -4.52 -6.95 6.21
CA TYR A 86 -5.45 -6.40 5.21
C TYR A 86 -5.75 -7.37 4.05
N GLY A 87 -5.25 -8.62 4.10
CA GLY A 87 -5.64 -9.68 3.16
C GLY A 87 -4.71 -9.86 1.97
N PHE A 88 -3.43 -9.50 2.08
CA PHE A 88 -2.43 -9.86 1.07
C PHE A 88 -2.31 -11.39 1.02
N GLY A 89 -2.69 -11.98 -0.12
CA GLY A 89 -3.01 -13.41 -0.19
C GLY A 89 -1.85 -14.35 -0.47
N SER A 90 -0.66 -13.84 -0.76
CA SER A 90 0.44 -14.67 -1.29
C SER A 90 1.64 -14.75 -0.36
N ILE A 91 1.56 -15.62 0.65
CA ILE A 91 2.72 -16.00 1.47
C ILE A 91 3.88 -16.51 0.59
N PRO A 92 3.67 -17.38 -0.42
CA PRO A 92 4.76 -17.83 -1.28
C PRO A 92 5.47 -16.68 -2.01
N GLN A 93 4.72 -15.64 -2.41
CA GLN A 93 5.33 -14.44 -3.00
C GLN A 93 6.21 -13.71 -1.98
N ALA A 94 5.70 -13.42 -0.79
CA ALA A 94 6.47 -12.76 0.26
C ALA A 94 7.75 -13.54 0.61
N LEU A 95 7.65 -14.86 0.74
CA LEU A 95 8.78 -15.74 1.00
C LEU A 95 9.75 -15.83 -0.18
N ALA A 96 9.38 -15.53 -1.42
CA ALA A 96 10.29 -15.56 -2.56
C ALA A 96 10.82 -14.17 -2.95
N ASP A 97 10.21 -13.10 -2.42
CA ASP A 97 10.47 -11.74 -2.86
C ASP A 97 11.92 -11.30 -2.54
N PRO A 98 12.71 -10.92 -3.57
CA PRO A 98 14.05 -10.41 -3.36
C PRO A 98 14.08 -9.07 -2.63
N ASP A 99 13.03 -8.25 -2.71
CA ASP A 99 12.99 -6.94 -2.06
C ASP A 99 12.96 -7.07 -0.53
N LEU A 100 12.44 -8.18 -0.02
CA LEU A 100 12.34 -8.49 1.40
C LEU A 100 13.60 -9.19 1.94
N SER A 101 14.69 -9.28 1.16
CA SER A 101 15.90 -9.99 1.57
C SER A 101 16.52 -9.47 2.86
N SER A 102 16.44 -8.16 3.11
CA SER A 102 17.04 -7.51 4.30
C SER A 102 16.31 -7.86 5.61
N ILE A 103 15.05 -8.30 5.55
CA ILE A 103 14.24 -8.63 6.73
C ILE A 103 14.01 -10.14 6.91
N ARG A 104 14.37 -10.96 5.92
CA ARG A 104 14.15 -12.40 5.87
C ARG A 104 14.78 -13.17 7.04
N GLY A 105 15.90 -12.66 7.58
CA GLY A 105 16.57 -13.25 8.74
C GLY A 105 15.92 -12.92 10.08
N SER A 106 14.94 -12.03 10.12
CA SER A 106 14.26 -11.65 11.36
C SER A 106 13.34 -12.76 11.87
N SER A 107 13.22 -12.84 13.19
CA SER A 107 12.29 -13.77 13.84
C SER A 107 10.82 -13.47 13.53
N GLN A 108 10.51 -12.24 13.13
CA GLN A 108 9.17 -11.81 12.73
C GLN A 108 8.84 -12.34 11.34
N PHE A 109 9.75 -12.18 10.37
CA PHE A 109 9.55 -12.69 9.01
C PHE A 109 9.46 -14.22 8.98
N GLN A 110 10.22 -14.92 9.82
CA GLN A 110 10.21 -16.39 9.88
C GLN A 110 8.92 -17.00 10.44
N LYS A 111 8.00 -16.17 10.97
CA LYS A 111 6.70 -16.63 11.50
C LYS A 111 5.54 -16.48 10.50
N ILE A 112 5.80 -15.85 9.36
CA ILE A 112 4.86 -15.73 8.24
C ILE A 112 4.70 -17.11 7.59
#